data_AF-A0AB33JK44-F1
#
_entry.id   AF-A0AB33JK44-F1
#
_cell.length_a   1.000
_cell.length_b   1.000
_cell.length_c   1.000
_cell.angle_alpha   90.00
_cell.angle_beta   90.00
_cell.angle_gamma   90.00
#
_symmetry.space_group_name_H-M   'P 1'
#
loop_
_entity.id
_entity.type
_entity.pdbx_description
1 polymer ?
#
loop_
_entity_poly.entity_id
_entity_poly.type
_entity_poly.pdbx_seq_one_letter_code
_entity_poly.pdbx_strand_id
1 'polypeptide(L)'
;MHCFQDAFGEPLRWYVNFEKPYLRGPGVGIDTLDLCLDLAVSLDLSGHHWKDRSEYAQLRRLGVIDDYLHRQVVRAQGGGRSPCSTT
;
A
#
# COMPACT_ATOMS: atom_id res chain seq x y z
N MET A 1 6.27 1.84 -5.06
CA MET A 1 5.72 3.11 -5.61
C MET A 1 6.07 3.18 -7.08
N HIS A 2 5.08 3.45 -7.91
CA HIS A 2 5.18 3.39 -9.36
C HIS A 2 4.70 4.71 -9.97
N CYS A 3 5.29 5.12 -11.08
CA CYS A 3 4.73 6.15 -11.96
C CYS A 3 3.92 5.43 -13.03
N PHE A 4 2.61 5.62 -13.05
CA PHE A 4 1.78 5.12 -14.14
C PHE A 4 1.89 6.09 -15.30
N GLN A 5 2.08 5.57 -16.49
CA GLN A 5 2.26 6.35 -17.71
C GLN A 5 1.19 5.99 -18.73
N ASP A 6 0.90 6.90 -19.65
CA ASP A 6 0.08 6.60 -20.82
C ASP A 6 0.87 5.81 -21.88
N ALA A 7 0.23 5.53 -23.02
CA ALA A 7 0.85 4.79 -24.11
C ALA A 7 2.04 5.49 -24.77
N PHE A 8 2.20 6.80 -24.54
CA PHE A 8 3.32 7.61 -25.04
C PHE A 8 4.42 7.81 -24.00
N GLY A 9 4.23 7.29 -22.78
CA GLY A 9 5.18 7.42 -21.68
C GLY A 9 4.96 8.66 -20.81
N GLU A 10 3.91 9.44 -21.07
CA GLU A 10 3.61 10.63 -20.27
C GLU A 10 3.08 10.21 -18.89
N PRO A 11 3.54 10.84 -17.79
CA PRO A 11 3.11 10.49 -16.46
C PRO A 11 1.63 10.79 -16.27
N LEU A 12 0.90 9.88 -15.63
CA LEU A 12 -0.54 10.00 -15.36
C LEU A 12 -0.84 10.16 -13.86
N ARG A 13 -0.16 9.38 -13.02
CA ARG A 13 -0.33 9.40 -11.55
C ARG A 13 0.79 8.65 -10.85
N TRP A 14 0.95 8.94 -9.58
CA TRP A 14 1.70 8.06 -8.67
C TRP A 14 0.80 6.96 -8.14
N TYR A 15 1.37 5.77 -7.99
CA TYR A 15 0.70 4.60 -7.47
C TYR A 15 1.52 4.00 -6.33
N VAL A 16 0.94 3.95 -5.14
CA VAL A 16 1.56 3.37 -3.95
C VAL A 16 0.92 2.01 -3.71
N ASN A 17 1.66 0.95 -4.06
CA ASN A 17 1.32 -0.41 -3.68
C ASN A 17 1.70 -0.66 -2.22
N PHE A 18 0.77 -1.18 -1.41
CA PHE A 18 1.11 -1.72 -0.10
C PHE A 18 1.56 -3.17 -0.28
N GLU A 19 2.83 -3.42 0.00
CA GLU A 19 3.45 -4.72 -0.20
C GLU A 19 4.39 -5.05 0.97
N LYS A 20 4.77 -6.32 1.12
CA LYS A 20 5.76 -6.70 2.12
C LYS A 20 7.12 -6.02 1.83
N PRO A 21 7.92 -5.71 2.86
CA PRO A 21 9.27 -5.22 2.65
C PRO A 21 10.07 -6.15 1.73
N TYR A 22 10.83 -5.54 0.81
CA TYR A 22 11.60 -6.28 -0.19
C TYR A 22 12.68 -7.15 0.46
N LEU A 23 12.69 -8.43 0.09
CA LEU A 23 13.77 -9.36 0.41
C LEU A 23 14.65 -9.52 -0.83
N ARG A 24 15.94 -9.24 -0.71
CA ARG A 24 16.88 -9.39 -1.83
C ARG A 24 17.51 -10.77 -1.79
N GLY A 25 17.30 -11.55 -2.85
CA GLY A 25 17.95 -12.85 -3.09
C GLY A 25 19.11 -12.70 -4.07
N PRO A 26 20.36 -13.04 -3.70
CA PRO A 26 21.49 -13.02 -4.62
C PRO A 26 21.21 -13.89 -5.86
N GLY A 27 21.30 -13.31 -7.06
CA GLY A 27 21.06 -14.03 -8.32
C GLY A 27 19.58 -14.34 -8.64
N VAL A 28 18.65 -14.05 -7.72
CA VAL A 28 17.20 -14.32 -7.88
C VAL A 28 16.38 -13.03 -8.00
N GLY A 29 16.83 -11.94 -7.37
CA GLY A 29 16.20 -10.63 -7.49
C GLY A 29 15.55 -10.16 -6.19
N ILE A 30 14.30 -9.71 -6.28
CA ILE A 30 13.53 -9.14 -5.17
C ILE A 30 12.25 -9.96 -4.98
N ASP A 31 12.05 -10.46 -3.76
CA ASP A 31 10.79 -11.05 -3.33
C ASP A 31 9.98 -10.06 -2.49
N THR A 32 8.69 -10.00 -2.78
CA THR A 32 7.69 -9.26 -2.00
C THR A 32 6.33 -9.95 -2.13
N LEU A 33 5.32 -9.42 -1.44
CA LEU A 33 3.94 -9.86 -1.54
C LEU A 33 3.03 -8.64 -1.57
N ASP A 34 2.22 -8.56 -2.61
CA ASP A 34 1.12 -7.61 -2.74
C ASP A 34 0.08 -7.80 -1.62
N LEU A 35 -0.33 -6.71 -0.98
CA LEU A 35 -1.33 -6.75 0.09
C LEU A 35 -2.72 -6.29 -0.38
N CYS A 36 -2.92 -6.03 -1.67
CA CYS A 36 -4.17 -5.62 -2.31
C CYS A 36 -4.80 -4.34 -1.74
N LEU A 37 -3.96 -3.45 -1.19
CA LEU A 37 -4.37 -2.12 -0.78
C LEU A 37 -3.47 -1.11 -1.47
N ASP A 38 -4.09 -0.12 -2.10
CA ASP A 38 -3.35 0.83 -2.92
C ASP A 38 -3.80 2.27 -2.71
N LEU A 39 -2.89 3.18 -3.04
CA LEU A 39 -3.16 4.61 -3.10
C LEU A 39 -2.82 5.15 -4.50
N ALA A 40 -3.80 5.74 -5.17
CA ALA A 40 -3.57 6.51 -6.38
C ALA A 40 -3.51 8.00 -6.03
N VAL A 41 -2.42 8.66 -6.41
CA VAL A 41 -2.11 10.05 -6.06
C VAL A 41 -1.92 10.88 -7.33
N SER A 42 -2.50 12.08 -7.36
CA SER A 42 -2.28 13.01 -8.48
C SER A 42 -0.81 13.39 -8.60
N LEU A 43 -0.37 13.74 -9.82
CA LEU A 43 1.05 14.02 -10.10
C LEU A 43 1.59 15.22 -9.32
N ASP A 44 0.75 16.23 -9.14
CA ASP A 44 1.00 17.45 -8.36
C ASP A 44 0.86 17.24 -6.85
N LEU A 45 0.58 16.02 -6.40
CA LEU A 45 0.36 15.63 -5.01
C LEU A 45 -0.81 16.37 -4.31
N SER A 46 -1.67 17.06 -5.06
CA SER A 46 -2.80 17.81 -4.51
C SER A 46 -3.92 16.92 -3.96
N GLY A 47 -4.00 15.66 -4.39
CA GLY A 47 -5.02 14.73 -3.95
C GLY A 47 -4.63 13.26 -4.08
N HIS A 48 -5.33 12.42 -3.33
CA HIS A 48 -5.21 10.97 -3.41
C HIS A 48 -6.55 10.29 -3.15
N HIS A 49 -6.69 9.05 -3.64
CA HIS A 49 -7.79 8.18 -3.26
C HIS A 49 -7.30 6.75 -3.03
N TRP A 50 -7.99 6.07 -2.13
CA TRP A 50 -7.74 4.67 -1.84
C TRP A 50 -8.35 3.79 -2.93
N LYS A 51 -7.61 2.74 -3.27
CA LYS A 51 -8.04 1.68 -4.16
C LYS A 51 -8.11 0.36 -3.40
N ASP A 52 -9.04 -0.48 -3.82
CA ASP A 52 -9.10 -1.92 -3.52
C ASP A 52 -9.26 -2.26 -2.02
N ARG A 53 -9.81 -1.31 -1.24
CA ARG A 53 -10.17 -1.49 0.18
C ARG A 53 -11.06 -2.70 0.46
N SER A 54 -11.98 -3.04 -0.46
CA SER A 54 -12.85 -4.22 -0.34
C SER A 54 -12.07 -5.52 -0.51
N GLU A 55 -11.09 -5.55 -1.40
CA GLU A 55 -10.23 -6.71 -1.64
C GLU A 55 -9.31 -6.93 -0.43
N TYR A 56 -8.70 -5.86 0.08
CA TYR A 56 -7.97 -5.88 1.35
C TYR A 56 -8.81 -6.42 2.50
N ALA A 57 -10.06 -5.94 2.64
CA ALA A 57 -10.98 -6.41 3.68
C ALA A 57 -11.32 -7.90 3.53
N GLN A 58 -11.47 -8.39 2.30
CA GLN A 58 -11.67 -9.80 2.01
C GLN A 58 -10.45 -10.63 2.40
N LEU A 59 -9.23 -10.17 2.08
CA LEU A 59 -7.99 -10.86 2.48
C LEU A 59 -7.82 -10.92 4.00
N ARG A 60 -8.24 -9.88 4.72
CA ARG A 60 -8.32 -9.91 6.19
C ARG A 60 -9.32 -10.94 6.70
N ARG A 61 -10.53 -10.96 6.12
CA ARG A 61 -11.57 -11.95 6.49
C ARG A 61 -11.11 -13.38 6.25
N LEU A 62 -10.36 -13.63 5.17
CA LEU A 62 -9.82 -14.95 4.84
C LEU A 62 -8.55 -15.32 5.63
N GLY A 63 -8.00 -14.41 6.44
CA GLY A 63 -6.80 -14.65 7.24
C GLY A 63 -5.49 -14.60 6.46
N VAL A 64 -5.50 -14.19 5.19
CA VAL A 64 -4.28 -13.94 4.40
C VAL A 64 -3.50 -12.75 4.99
N ILE A 65 -4.24 -11.76 5.48
CA ILE A 65 -3.70 -10.62 6.22
C ILE A 65 -4.11 -10.77 7.67
N ASP A 66 -3.18 -11.24 8.50
CA ASP A 66 -3.39 -11.35 9.94
C ASP A 66 -3.35 -9.99 10.65
N ASP A 67 -3.64 -9.99 11.95
CA ASP A 67 -3.67 -8.76 12.74
C ASP A 67 -2.30 -8.10 12.88
N TYR A 68 -1.21 -8.87 12.82
CA TYR A 68 0.14 -8.31 12.88
C TYR A 68 0.44 -7.51 11.62
N LEU A 69 0.20 -8.10 10.46
CA LEU A 69 0.40 -7.47 9.16
C LEU A 69 -0.56 -6.29 8.98
N HIS A 70 -1.81 -6.41 9.44
CA HIS A 70 -2.75 -5.30 9.43
C HIS A 70 -2.24 -4.09 10.24
N ARG A 71 -1.67 -4.31 11.43
CA ARG A 71 -1.07 -3.23 12.22
C ARG A 71 0.09 -2.55 11.49
N GLN A 72 0.91 -3.30 10.76
CA GLN A 72 1.98 -2.72 9.95
C GLN A 72 1.40 -1.85 8.83
N VAL A 73 0.35 -2.32 8.15
CA VAL A 73 -0.35 -1.54 7.12
C VAL A 73 -0.92 -0.25 7.71
N VAL A 74 -1.63 -0.30 8.84
CA VAL A 74 -2.16 0.92 9.50
C VAL A 74 -1.06 1.91 9.87
N ARG A 75 0.08 1.42 10.36
CA ARG A 75 1.25 2.27 10.65
C ARG A 75 1.79 2.93 9.37
N ALA A 76 1.90 2.17 8.28
CA ALA A 76 2.37 2.68 7.00
C ALA A 76 1.44 3.74 6.39
N GLN A 77 0.13 3.70 6.68
CA GLN A 77 -0.82 4.76 6.31
C GLN A 77 -0.62 6.08 7.09
N GLY A 78 0.30 6.12 8.06
CA GLY A 78 0.48 7.27 8.96
C GLY A 78 -0.44 7.25 10.18
N GLY A 79 -1.21 6.18 10.40
CA GLY A 79 -2.12 5.98 11.53
C GLY A 79 -1.45 5.76 12.89
N GLY A 80 -0.17 6.11 13.04
CA GLY A 80 0.63 5.95 14.26
C GLY A 80 0.43 7.01 15.34
N ARG A 81 -0.71 7.71 15.39
CA ARG A 81 -1.16 8.38 16.62
C ARG A 81 -2.18 7.50 17.31
N SER A 82 -1.76 6.85 18.38
CA SER A 82 -2.70 6.37 19.41
C SER A 82 -3.67 7.51 19.76
N PRO A 83 -4.99 7.27 19.90
CA PRO A 83 -5.84 8.26 20.51
C PRO A 83 -5.31 8.47 21.93
N CYS A 84 -4.85 9.69 22.20
CA CYS A 84 -4.59 10.12 23.56
C CYS A 84 -5.92 9.95 24.31
N SER A 85 -5.95 8.98 25.23
CA SER A 85 -7.08 8.74 26.11
C SER A 85 -7.40 10.04 26.84
N THR A 86 -8.55 10.63 26.51
CA THR A 86 -9.09 11.77 27.25
C THR A 86 -9.63 11.19 28.55
N THR A 87 -8.95 11.47 29.66
CA THR A 87 -9.49 11.36 31.02
C THR A 87 -9.41 12.73 31.65
#